data_AF-A0A1H5WWQ4-F1
#
_entry.id   AF-A0A1H5WWQ4-F1
#
_cell.length_a   1.000
_cell.length_b   1.000
_cell.length_c   1.000
_cell.angle_alpha   90.00
_cell.angle_beta   90.00
_cell.angle_gamma   90.00
#
_symmetry.space_group_name_H-M   'P 1'
#
loop_
_entity.id
_entity.type
_entity.pdbx_description
1 polymer ?
#
loop_
_entity_poly.entity_id
_entity_poly.type
_entity_poly.pdbx_seq_one_letter_code
_entity_poly.pdbx_strand_id
1 'polypeptide(L)' 'MATLTSLQSRLAKHMAYRKTLAELRSMPQRVALDLEVYGCEKEIAYRAIYG' A
#
# COMPACT_ATOMS: atom_id res chain seq x y z
N MET A 1 -7.43 -28.32 -5.36
CA MET A 1 -8.16 -27.46 -4.40
C MET A 1 -7.27 -26.32 -3.88
N ALA A 2 -6.97 -25.30 -4.70
CA ALA A 2 -6.05 -24.21 -4.31
C ALA A 2 -6.45 -22.81 -4.83
N THR A 3 -7.65 -22.68 -5.41
CA THR A 3 -8.09 -21.46 -6.10
C THR A 3 -8.70 -20.43 -5.15
N LEU A 4 -9.48 -20.89 -4.15
CA LEU A 4 -10.10 -20.00 -3.15
C LEU A 4 -9.07 -19.35 -2.22
N THR A 5 -8.06 -20.10 -1.76
CA THR A 5 -7.00 -19.60 -0.86
C THR A 5 -6.06 -18.62 -1.57
N SER A 6 -5.76 -18.86 -2.85
CA SER A 6 -4.94 -17.92 -3.65
C SER A 6 -5.70 -16.63 -3.97
N LEU A 7 -7.01 -16.70 -4.23
CA LEU A 7 -7.87 -15.52 -4.39
C LEU A 7 -8.01 -14.71 -3.10
N GLN A 8 -8.24 -15.37 -1.95
CA GLN A 8 -8.27 -14.70 -0.65
C GLN A 8 -6.93 -14.03 -0.34
N SER A 9 -5.81 -14.69 -0.63
CA SER A 9 -4.47 -14.12 -0.42
C SER A 9 -4.24 -12.88 -1.28
N ARG A 10 -4.72 -12.87 -2.53
CA ARG A 10 -4.64 -11.70 -3.42
C ARG A 10 -5.52 -10.55 -2.95
N LEU A 11 -6.74 -10.85 -2.48
CA LEU A 11 -7.65 -9.85 -1.91
C LEU A 11 -7.08 -9.24 -0.62
N ALA A 12 -6.51 -10.07 0.27
CA ALA A 12 -5.87 -9.60 1.49
C ALA A 12 -4.69 -8.66 1.19
N LYS A 13 -3.82 -9.03 0.24
CA LYS A 13 -2.74 -8.14 -0.24
C LYS A 13 -3.30 -6.84 -0.81
N HIS A 14 -4.36 -6.91 -1.61
CA HIS A 14 -4.94 -5.71 -2.21
C HIS A 14 -5.56 -4.77 -1.16
N MET A 15 -6.22 -5.33 -0.13
CA MET A 15 -6.72 -4.54 0.99
C MET A 15 -5.59 -3.89 1.78
N ALA A 16 -4.51 -4.64 2.05
CA ALA A 16 -3.33 -4.10 2.72
C ALA A 16 -2.74 -2.93 1.92
N TYR A 17 -2.53 -3.10 0.61
CA TYR A 17 -2.08 -2.05 -0.29
C TYR A 17 -2.96 -0.79 -0.24
N ARG A 18 -4.29 -0.95 -0.30
CA ARG A 18 -5.22 0.18 -0.23
C ARG A 18 -5.16 0.89 1.12
N LYS A 19 -5.00 0.15 2.21
CA LYS A 19 -4.86 0.70 3.55
C LYS A 19 -3.56 1.50 3.67
N THR A 20 -2.44 0.93 3.26
CA THR A 20 -1.13 1.61 3.27
C THR A 20 -1.17 2.87 2.42
N LEU A 21 -1.74 2.81 1.20
CA LEU A 21 -1.86 3.99 0.34
C LEU A 21 -2.74 5.07 0.96
N ALA A 22 -3.83 4.70 1.64
CA ALA A 22 -4.70 5.65 2.33
C ALA A 22 -3.97 6.31 3.51
N GLU A 23 -3.21 5.54 4.29
CA GLU A 23 -2.39 6.06 5.39
C GLU A 23 -1.34 7.06 4.89
N LEU A 24 -0.58 6.70 3.84
CA LEU A 24 0.41 7.58 3.23
C LEU A 24 -0.22 8.88 2.71
N ARG A 25 -1.42 8.81 2.11
CA ARG A 25 -2.15 9.98 1.62
C ARG A 25 -2.80 10.82 2.71
N SER A 26 -3.15 10.21 3.83
CA SER A 26 -3.70 10.90 5.00
C SER A 26 -2.61 11.61 5.82
N MET A 27 -1.34 11.31 5.55
CA MET A 27 -0.21 11.88 6.25
C MET A 27 -0.14 13.40 6.01
N PRO A 28 0.19 14.21 7.04
CA PRO A 28 0.39 15.64 6.86
C PRO A 28 1.46 15.90 5.81
N GLN A 29 1.18 16.82 4.88
CA GLN A 29 2.05 17.11 3.74
C GLN A 29 3.51 17.41 4.15
N ARG A 30 3.70 18.11 5.28
CA ARG A 30 5.03 18.39 5.83
C ARG A 30 5.81 17.11 6.17
N VAL A 31 5.15 16.14 6.79
CA VAL A 31 5.76 14.85 7.17
C VAL A 31 6.01 13.99 5.94
N ALA A 32 5.09 14.00 4.97
CA ALA A 32 5.25 13.30 3.70
C ALA A 32 6.42 13.84 2.86
N LEU A 33 6.65 15.16 2.91
CA LEU A 33 7.81 15.81 2.29
C LEU A 33 9.11 15.48 3.03
N ASP A 34 9.12 15.52 4.36
CA ASP A 34 10.29 15.17 5.18
C ASP A 34 10.74 13.71 4.97
N LEU A 35 9.79 12.80 4.76
CA LEU A 35 10.06 11.38 4.48
C LEU A 35 10.30 11.09 2.98
N GLU A 36 10.30 12.11 2.11
CA GLU A 36 10.42 11.98 0.65
C GLU A 36 9.38 11.02 0.02
N VAL A 37 8.21 10.89 0.66
CA VAL A 37 7.12 10.00 0.22
C VAL A 37 6.14 10.77 -0.69
N TYR A 38 6.12 12.09 -0.59
CA TYR A 38 5.19 12.95 -1.33
C TYR A 38 5.40 12.80 -2.86
N GLY A 39 4.37 12.31 -3.55
CA GLY A 39 4.40 12.01 -4.99
C GLY A 39 4.80 10.57 -5.34
N CYS A 40 5.37 9.81 -4.40
CA CYS A 40 5.78 8.41 -4.58
C CYS A 40 4.96 7.43 -3.71
N GLU A 41 3.86 7.88 -3.10
CA GLU A 41 3.09 7.09 -2.13
C GLU A 41 2.59 5.77 -2.75
N LYS A 42 2.20 5.81 -4.03
CA LYS A 42 1.70 4.66 -4.76
C LYS A 42 2.77 3.60 -4.95
N GLU A 43 3.99 4.02 -5.28
CA GLU A 43 5.12 3.13 -5.55
C GLU A 43 5.68 2.53 -4.25
N ILE A 44 5.73 3.34 -3.20
CA ILE A 44 6.08 2.89 -1.84
C ILE A 44 5.06 1.88 -1.32
N ALA A 45 3.75 2.18 -1.41
CA ALA A 45 2.70 1.24 -1.00
C ALA A 45 2.75 -0.06 -1.83
N TYR A 46 3.03 0.05 -3.13
CA TYR A 46 3.14 -1.12 -4.00
C TYR A 46 4.33 -1.99 -3.59
N ARG A 47 5.51 -1.39 -3.42
CA ARG A 47 6.74 -2.10 -3.05
C ARG A 47 6.65 -2.71 -1.65
N ALA A 48 5.97 -2.08 -0.70
CA ALA A 48 5.79 -2.62 0.65
C ALA A 48 4.91 -3.88 0.71
N ILE A 49 4.03 -4.10 -0.27
CA ILE A 49 3.03 -5.19 -0.24
C ILE A 49 3.28 -6.24 -1.33
N TYR A 50 3.77 -5.82 -2.48
CA TYR A 50 3.99 -6.65 -3.67
C TYR A 50 5.46 -6.87 -4.01
N GLY A 51 6.35 -5.99 -3.54
CA GLY A 51 7.81 -6.21 -3.59
C GLY A 51 8.24 -7.22 -2.54
#